data_AF-A0A842UHE7-F1
#
_entry.id   AF-A0A842UHE7-F1
#
_cell.length_a   1.000
_cell.length_b   1.000
_cell.length_c   1.000
_cell.angle_alpha   90.00
_cell.angle_beta   90.00
_cell.angle_gamma   90.00
#
_symmetry.space_group_name_H-M   'P 1'
#
loop_
_entity.id
_entity.type
_entity.pdbx_description
1 polymer ?
#
loop_
_entity_poly.entity_id
_entity_poly.type
_entity_poly.pdbx_seq_one_letter_code
_entity_poly.pdbx_strand_id
1 'polypeptide(L)'
;MESVGYIKRGITMYDKKEDMAAGCIIGAAVGDAMGAPTEYISSADLDKFYGGKVETFQDPCPSSPCHHLHAGQYTDDTQQMIALAESLIKLRRFNLDDFGKRLGNWGKKNHEDPNFRRFPGGTSLSAARLLSRGKDPRETGSKTAETCGSSMRVAPIGIMYHNDLEKLVKFARMSSIPTHNSQVTRESCTAVAATIGYIMNDYGKEEAIEKALEHIEDRQLCDKIRKAVEIKDKTIEDAIKEIGTYEAANETVSFAFYAFAKGTDFREVVSIGASACPGDTDSIACIAGSMAGAFYGYSRIPEDLRGDNLEDHDYLVQLGEQLYNPSAFRIDLHTHTKFGRDCQMTPAEAVARAKEIGLDGIAFTEHMTFEGSKPAEKIGELHHFPVFRGAEYHSDKGHILLFGIENDEVVEKFGKYGPMQSVIDFVNSAGGVAIPSHPYKIGYTHKLCDDIYDLKGISAVEVLNGRLREGKNKKARDAAYELGLPGTGGSDAHSPIEIGGFFTEFPDSIRTTEELVAAIKKGKFRARDGRVLLSS
;
A
#
# COMPACT_ATOMS: atom_id res chain seq x y z
N MET A 1 19.54 -18.53 -23.41
CA MET A 1 19.83 -17.08 -23.49
C MET A 1 18.54 -16.42 -23.92
N GLU A 2 17.66 -16.13 -22.97
CA GLU A 2 16.39 -15.46 -23.23
C GLU A 2 16.31 -14.22 -22.35
N SER A 3 16.00 -13.12 -23.03
CA SER A 3 16.03 -11.75 -22.57
C SER A 3 14.96 -11.48 -21.51
N VAL A 4 15.40 -11.17 -20.29
CA VAL A 4 14.59 -10.58 -19.23
C VAL A 4 14.09 -9.22 -19.74
N GLY A 5 12.78 -9.11 -19.99
CA GLY A 5 12.13 -7.89 -20.44
C GLY A 5 12.05 -6.85 -19.32
N TYR A 6 12.81 -5.78 -19.46
CA TYR A 6 12.83 -4.63 -18.56
C TYR A 6 11.61 -3.73 -18.84
N ILE A 7 10.71 -3.56 -17.86
CA ILE A 7 9.57 -2.63 -17.95
C ILE A 7 9.88 -1.36 -17.14
N LYS A 8 9.77 -0.22 -17.81
CA LYS A 8 10.15 1.12 -17.35
C LYS A 8 9.09 1.73 -16.41
N ARG A 9 9.41 1.77 -15.11
CA ARG A 9 9.42 2.97 -14.27
C ARG A 9 10.77 2.95 -13.52
N GLY A 10 11.63 3.92 -13.84
CA GLY A 10 13.01 4.10 -13.42
C GLY A 10 13.27 4.06 -11.91
N ILE A 11 14.18 3.14 -11.57
CA ILE A 11 14.90 2.95 -10.31
C ILE A 11 14.03 2.52 -9.14
N THR A 12 13.32 1.43 -9.38
CA THR A 12 13.77 0.16 -8.79
C THR A 12 13.37 -0.94 -9.77
N MET A 13 14.29 -1.85 -10.11
CA MET A 13 13.82 -3.14 -10.64
C MET A 13 12.91 -3.69 -9.55
N TYR A 14 11.61 -3.81 -9.81
CA TYR A 14 10.79 -4.58 -8.90
C TYR A 14 11.41 -5.96 -8.82
N ASP A 15 11.71 -6.40 -7.59
CA ASP A 15 11.79 -7.83 -7.38
C ASP A 15 10.50 -8.43 -7.98
N LYS A 16 10.61 -9.52 -8.75
CA LYS A 16 9.45 -10.17 -9.37
C LYS A 16 8.32 -10.34 -8.34
N LYS A 17 8.65 -10.66 -7.08
CA LYS A 17 7.68 -10.84 -6.01
C LYS A 17 7.08 -9.54 -5.50
N GLU A 18 7.83 -8.43 -5.47
CA GLU A 18 7.27 -7.12 -5.20
C GLU A 18 6.28 -6.70 -6.30
N ASP A 19 6.60 -6.97 -7.57
CA ASP A 19 5.68 -6.70 -8.70
C ASP A 19 4.40 -7.53 -8.58
N MET A 20 4.50 -8.80 -8.19
CA MET A 20 3.35 -9.68 -7.93
C MET A 20 2.52 -9.20 -6.73
N ALA A 21 3.16 -8.80 -5.63
CA ALA A 21 2.46 -8.32 -4.44
C ALA A 21 1.75 -6.98 -4.66
N ALA A 22 2.42 -6.02 -5.31
CA ALA A 22 1.80 -4.77 -5.76
C ALA A 22 0.66 -5.05 -6.75
N GLY A 23 0.89 -5.99 -7.67
CA GLY A 23 -0.11 -6.43 -8.64
C GLY A 23 -1.35 -6.99 -7.97
N CYS A 24 -1.19 -7.79 -6.91
CA CYS A 24 -2.30 -8.37 -6.16
C CYS A 24 -3.21 -7.32 -5.50
N ILE A 25 -2.63 -6.32 -4.81
CA ILE A 25 -3.41 -5.26 -4.15
C ILE A 25 -4.04 -4.32 -5.18
N ILE A 26 -3.29 -3.88 -6.19
CA ILE A 26 -3.83 -3.05 -7.26
C ILE A 26 -4.89 -3.82 -8.05
N GLY A 27 -4.66 -5.09 -8.31
CA GLY A 27 -5.58 -5.94 -9.05
C GLY A 27 -6.94 -6.08 -8.36
N ALA A 28 -6.94 -6.22 -7.03
CA ALA A 28 -8.16 -6.18 -6.24
C ALA A 28 -8.90 -4.84 -6.40
N ALA A 29 -8.19 -3.72 -6.23
CA ALA A 29 -8.79 -2.39 -6.32
C ALA A 29 -9.27 -1.99 -7.74
N VAL A 30 -8.55 -2.42 -8.78
CA VAL A 30 -8.99 -2.29 -10.17
C VAL A 30 -10.25 -3.11 -10.41
N GLY A 31 -10.27 -4.35 -9.91
CA GLY A 31 -11.43 -5.23 -10.00
C GLY A 31 -12.67 -4.62 -9.38
N ASP A 32 -12.56 -4.22 -8.12
CA ASP A 32 -13.57 -3.49 -7.36
C ASP A 32 -14.08 -2.26 -8.16
N ALA A 33 -13.20 -1.32 -8.51
CA ALA A 33 -13.59 -0.10 -9.21
C ALA A 33 -14.16 -0.33 -10.62
N MET A 34 -13.79 -1.42 -11.30
CA MET A 34 -14.39 -1.80 -12.59
C MET A 34 -15.73 -2.51 -12.45
N GLY A 35 -15.97 -3.24 -11.35
CA GLY A 35 -17.21 -3.97 -11.11
C GLY A 35 -18.29 -3.15 -10.40
N ALA A 36 -17.94 -2.07 -9.71
CA ALA A 36 -18.90 -1.18 -9.04
C ALA A 36 -19.98 -0.57 -9.98
N PRO A 37 -19.65 -0.15 -11.22
CA PRO A 37 -20.64 0.38 -12.17
C PRO A 37 -21.75 -0.59 -12.56
N THR A 38 -21.49 -1.89 -12.44
CA THR A 38 -22.35 -2.99 -12.90
C THR A 38 -22.97 -3.80 -11.78
N GLU A 39 -22.71 -3.42 -10.54
CA GLU A 39 -23.21 -4.12 -9.36
C GLU A 39 -24.76 -4.07 -9.31
N TYR A 40 -25.39 -5.23 -9.12
CA TYR A 40 -26.85 -5.43 -9.06
C TYR A 40 -27.67 -4.91 -10.25
N ILE A 41 -27.04 -4.50 -11.37
CA ILE A 41 -27.79 -4.11 -12.57
C ILE A 41 -28.22 -5.35 -13.36
N SER A 42 -29.23 -5.19 -14.21
CA SER A 42 -29.66 -6.27 -15.11
C SER A 42 -28.69 -6.45 -16.29
N SER A 43 -28.63 -7.64 -16.91
CA SER A 43 -27.87 -7.84 -18.15
C SER A 43 -28.35 -6.90 -19.28
N ALA A 44 -29.63 -6.53 -19.30
CA ALA A 44 -30.16 -5.54 -20.24
C ALA A 44 -29.61 -4.12 -19.98
N ASP A 45 -29.38 -3.75 -18.72
CA ASP A 45 -28.72 -2.50 -18.37
C ASP A 45 -27.22 -2.55 -18.69
N LEU A 46 -26.57 -3.71 -18.53
CA LEU A 46 -25.19 -3.92 -18.98
C LEU A 46 -25.06 -3.65 -20.49
N ASP A 47 -25.95 -4.23 -21.30
CA ASP A 47 -26.00 -4.01 -22.75
C ASP A 47 -26.25 -2.53 -23.08
N LYS A 48 -27.24 -1.94 -22.42
CA LYS A 48 -27.70 -0.57 -22.70
C LYS A 48 -26.67 0.49 -22.34
N PHE A 49 -26.02 0.38 -21.20
CA PHE A 49 -25.14 1.43 -20.66
C PHE A 49 -23.67 1.19 -20.97
N TYR A 50 -23.24 -0.07 -21.14
CA TYR A 50 -21.83 -0.43 -21.30
C TYR A 50 -21.55 -1.29 -22.54
N GLY A 51 -22.56 -1.56 -23.38
CA GLY A 51 -22.36 -2.34 -24.62
C GLY A 51 -22.09 -3.82 -24.38
N GLY A 52 -22.55 -4.36 -23.24
CA GLY A 52 -22.50 -5.79 -22.92
C GLY A 52 -21.22 -6.25 -22.23
N LYS A 53 -20.23 -5.37 -22.06
CA LYS A 53 -18.96 -5.68 -21.37
C LYS A 53 -18.30 -4.43 -20.77
N VAL A 54 -17.59 -4.59 -19.66
CA VAL A 54 -16.78 -3.53 -19.04
C VAL A 54 -15.31 -3.82 -19.24
N GLU A 55 -14.61 -3.01 -20.04
CA GLU A 55 -13.17 -3.21 -20.32
C GLU A 55 -12.26 -2.19 -19.63
N THR A 56 -12.80 -1.02 -19.26
CA THR A 56 -12.08 0.07 -18.59
C THR A 56 -12.90 0.53 -17.39
N PHE A 57 -12.35 1.45 -16.58
CA PHE A 57 -13.18 2.18 -15.61
C PHE A 57 -14.33 2.90 -16.31
N GLN A 58 -15.52 2.87 -15.70
CA GLN A 58 -16.74 3.48 -16.19
C GLN A 58 -17.43 4.22 -15.04
N ASP A 59 -18.16 5.29 -15.36
CA ASP A 59 -19.08 5.88 -14.38
C ASP A 59 -20.29 4.95 -14.19
N PRO A 60 -20.73 4.70 -12.94
CA PRO A 60 -21.92 3.90 -12.68
C PRO A 60 -23.20 4.50 -13.27
N CYS A 61 -24.04 3.64 -13.87
CA CYS A 61 -25.32 4.03 -14.42
C CYS A 61 -26.37 4.27 -13.31
N PRO A 62 -27.50 4.95 -13.59
CA PRO A 62 -28.50 5.25 -12.57
C PRO A 62 -29.15 4.03 -11.89
N SER A 63 -29.06 2.84 -12.50
CA SER A 63 -29.57 1.59 -11.92
C SER A 63 -28.60 1.00 -10.87
N SER A 64 -27.32 1.39 -10.89
CA SER A 64 -26.32 0.86 -9.95
C SER A 64 -26.52 1.45 -8.55
N PRO A 65 -26.34 0.65 -7.49
CA PRO A 65 -26.32 1.16 -6.12
C PRO A 65 -25.14 2.12 -5.87
N CYS A 66 -24.13 2.07 -6.74
CA CYS A 66 -22.93 2.89 -6.71
C CYS A 66 -23.00 4.13 -7.62
N HIS A 67 -24.18 4.55 -8.09
CA HIS A 67 -24.41 5.74 -8.96
C HIS A 67 -23.81 7.07 -8.46
N HIS A 68 -23.39 7.16 -7.21
CA HIS A 68 -22.72 8.33 -6.62
C HIS A 68 -21.19 8.31 -6.72
N LEU A 69 -20.60 7.22 -7.21
CA LEU A 69 -19.16 7.10 -7.45
C LEU A 69 -18.80 7.55 -8.86
N HIS A 70 -17.50 7.74 -9.08
CA HIS A 70 -16.90 8.02 -10.38
C HIS A 70 -15.99 6.89 -10.84
N ALA A 71 -15.74 6.83 -12.15
CA ALA A 71 -14.77 5.92 -12.75
C ALA A 71 -13.42 5.93 -11.98
N GLY A 72 -12.95 4.74 -11.60
CA GLY A 72 -11.68 4.58 -10.87
C GLY A 72 -11.79 4.70 -9.34
N GLN A 73 -12.99 4.94 -8.79
CA GLN A 73 -13.24 4.89 -7.35
C GLN A 73 -13.66 3.48 -6.91
N TYR A 74 -12.97 2.95 -5.91
CA TYR A 74 -13.24 1.63 -5.32
C TYR A 74 -14.35 1.68 -4.23
N THR A 75 -14.96 0.54 -3.90
CA THR A 75 -16.06 0.36 -2.92
C THR A 75 -15.55 -0.09 -1.55
N ASP A 76 -16.41 -0.70 -0.72
CA ASP A 76 -15.99 -1.20 0.59
C ASP A 76 -15.04 -2.39 0.53
N ASP A 77 -15.00 -3.12 -0.59
CA ASP A 77 -14.05 -4.18 -0.88
C ASP A 77 -12.61 -3.74 -0.62
N THR A 78 -12.17 -2.71 -1.35
CA THR A 78 -10.83 -2.13 -1.20
C THR A 78 -10.67 -1.42 0.14
N GLN A 79 -11.71 -0.74 0.66
CA GLN A 79 -11.62 -0.09 1.98
C GLN A 79 -11.31 -1.10 3.10
N GLN A 80 -11.98 -2.25 3.11
CA GLN A 80 -11.77 -3.29 4.11
C GLN A 80 -10.46 -4.06 3.85
N MET A 81 -10.03 -4.21 2.60
CA MET A 81 -8.72 -4.75 2.25
C MET A 81 -7.59 -3.84 2.78
N ILE A 82 -7.69 -2.53 2.60
CA ILE A 82 -6.75 -1.54 3.16
C ILE A 82 -6.68 -1.69 4.68
N ALA A 83 -7.83 -1.78 5.37
CA ALA A 83 -7.86 -1.96 6.82
C ALA A 83 -7.10 -3.22 7.28
N LEU A 84 -7.19 -4.33 6.53
CA LEU A 84 -6.43 -5.55 6.82
C LEU A 84 -4.94 -5.37 6.53
N ALA A 85 -4.59 -4.82 5.36
CA ALA A 85 -3.21 -4.56 4.96
C ALA A 85 -2.49 -3.66 5.96
N GLU A 86 -3.12 -2.57 6.40
CA GLU A 86 -2.55 -1.65 7.37
C GLU A 86 -2.29 -2.31 8.72
N SER A 87 -3.22 -3.16 9.20
CA SER A 87 -3.02 -3.92 10.44
C SER A 87 -1.78 -4.81 10.35
N LEU A 88 -1.66 -5.56 9.25
CA LEU A 88 -0.54 -6.47 9.00
C LEU A 88 0.79 -5.72 8.92
N ILE A 89 0.87 -4.65 8.12
CA ILE A 89 2.10 -3.88 7.89
C ILE A 89 2.56 -3.15 9.15
N LYS A 90 1.62 -2.55 9.89
CA LYS A 90 1.93 -1.80 11.11
C LYS A 90 2.44 -2.73 12.21
N LEU A 91 1.80 -3.88 12.41
CA LEU A 91 2.17 -4.81 13.47
C LEU A 91 3.20 -5.86 13.05
N ARG A 92 3.53 -5.94 11.75
CA ARG A 92 4.36 -6.97 11.13
C ARG A 92 3.88 -8.39 11.40
N ARG A 93 2.58 -8.55 11.67
CA ARG A 93 1.90 -9.82 11.96
C ARG A 93 0.39 -9.64 11.92
N PHE A 94 -0.34 -10.74 11.74
CA PHE A 94 -1.77 -10.78 11.97
C PHE A 94 -2.11 -10.60 13.45
N ASN A 95 -3.07 -9.70 13.70
CA ASN A 95 -3.63 -9.46 15.01
C ASN A 95 -5.14 -9.22 14.85
N LEU A 96 -5.94 -10.16 15.35
CA LEU A 96 -7.39 -10.11 15.24
C LEU A 96 -8.01 -8.91 15.97
N ASP A 97 -7.43 -8.51 17.10
CA ASP A 97 -7.93 -7.41 17.91
C ASP A 97 -7.73 -6.05 17.23
N ASP A 98 -6.54 -5.84 16.64
CA ASP A 98 -6.25 -4.65 15.85
C ASP A 98 -7.10 -4.58 14.59
N PHE A 99 -7.21 -5.70 13.86
CA PHE A 99 -8.06 -5.75 12.68
C PHE A 99 -9.54 -5.50 13.01
N GLY A 100 -10.04 -6.09 14.10
CA GLY A 100 -11.39 -5.83 14.60
C GLY A 100 -11.62 -4.36 14.94
N LYS A 101 -10.66 -3.70 15.61
CA LYS A 101 -10.72 -2.26 15.91
C LYS A 101 -10.80 -1.42 14.63
N ARG A 102 -9.97 -1.74 13.62
CA ARG A 102 -9.97 -1.04 12.33
C ARG A 102 -11.27 -1.20 11.57
N LEU A 103 -11.87 -2.39 11.58
CA LEU A 103 -13.21 -2.61 11.03
C LEU A 103 -14.28 -1.82 11.79
N GLY A 104 -14.17 -1.71 13.12
CA GLY A 104 -15.03 -0.83 13.91
C GLY A 104 -14.91 0.64 13.50
N ASN A 105 -13.68 1.14 13.29
CA ASN A 105 -13.41 2.49 12.83
C ASN A 105 -13.92 2.73 11.40
N TRP A 106 -13.71 1.77 10.49
CA TRP A 106 -14.26 1.77 9.14
C TRP A 106 -15.80 1.86 9.13
N GLY A 107 -16.47 1.07 9.98
CA GLY A 107 -17.93 1.12 10.09
C GLY A 107 -18.45 2.42 10.69
N LYS A 108 -17.72 3.01 11.65
CA LYS A 108 -18.02 4.33 12.20
C LYS A 108 -17.93 5.40 11.10
N LYS A 109 -16.85 5.40 10.31
CA LYS A 109 -16.68 6.35 9.20
C LYS A 109 -17.77 6.20 8.13
N ASN A 110 -18.16 4.97 7.79
CA ASN A 110 -19.29 4.69 6.90
C ASN A 110 -20.65 5.21 7.41
N HIS A 111 -20.79 5.41 8.73
CA HIS A 111 -21.98 5.98 9.32
C HIS A 111 -21.94 7.52 9.35
N GLU A 112 -20.76 8.10 9.54
CA GLU A 112 -20.56 9.54 9.78
C GLU A 112 -20.30 10.35 8.50
N ASP A 113 -19.71 9.75 7.47
CA ASP A 113 -19.30 10.43 6.24
C ASP A 113 -19.97 9.79 5.00
N PRO A 114 -20.98 10.46 4.40
CA PRO A 114 -21.63 9.98 3.19
C PRO A 114 -20.68 9.79 2.00
N ASN A 115 -19.60 10.56 1.90
CA ASN A 115 -18.63 10.42 0.81
C ASN A 115 -17.73 9.18 0.98
N PHE A 116 -17.60 8.70 2.22
CA PHE A 116 -16.89 7.45 2.53
C PHE A 116 -17.78 6.21 2.36
N ARG A 117 -19.11 6.39 2.35
CA ARG A 117 -20.06 5.30 2.23
C ARG A 117 -20.20 4.84 0.78
N ARG A 118 -19.56 3.72 0.45
CA ARG A 118 -19.50 3.17 -0.92
C ARG A 118 -20.09 1.77 -0.96
N PHE A 119 -21.42 1.75 -0.82
CA PHE A 119 -22.28 0.55 -0.80
C PHE A 119 -21.86 -0.63 0.12
N PRO A 120 -21.49 -0.36 1.39
CA PRO A 120 -21.06 -1.42 2.30
C PRO A 120 -22.13 -2.47 2.61
N GLY A 121 -21.75 -3.75 2.56
CA GLY A 121 -22.62 -4.88 2.85
C GLY A 121 -23.22 -4.89 4.28
N GLY A 122 -24.47 -5.33 4.41
CA GLY A 122 -25.22 -5.32 5.68
C GLY A 122 -24.60 -6.16 6.79
N THR A 123 -24.00 -7.31 6.46
CA THR A 123 -23.29 -8.18 7.41
C THR A 123 -22.07 -7.47 8.00
N SER A 124 -21.25 -6.87 7.14
CA SER A 124 -20.04 -6.12 7.53
C SER A 124 -20.38 -4.91 8.39
N LEU A 125 -21.38 -4.12 8.02
CA LEU A 125 -21.83 -2.97 8.83
C LEU A 125 -22.37 -3.38 10.20
N SER A 126 -23.15 -4.46 10.25
CA SER A 126 -23.72 -4.95 11.52
C SER A 126 -22.62 -5.37 12.49
N ALA A 127 -21.62 -6.10 12.00
CA ALA A 127 -20.46 -6.49 12.78
C ALA A 127 -19.58 -5.28 13.18
N ALA A 128 -19.30 -4.37 12.25
CA ALA A 128 -18.52 -3.15 12.52
C ALA A 128 -19.17 -2.26 13.58
N ARG A 129 -20.50 -2.24 13.66
CA ARG A 129 -21.24 -1.54 14.73
C ARG A 129 -21.01 -2.17 16.11
N LEU A 130 -20.85 -3.47 16.20
CA LEU A 130 -20.51 -4.15 17.46
C LEU A 130 -19.04 -3.89 17.83
N LEU A 131 -18.15 -3.97 16.85
CA LEU A 131 -16.72 -3.71 17.01
C LEU A 131 -16.43 -2.28 17.48
N SER A 132 -17.10 -1.28 16.90
CA SER A 132 -16.96 0.13 17.32
C SER A 132 -17.44 0.40 18.75
N ARG A 133 -18.23 -0.52 19.35
CA ARG A 133 -18.65 -0.50 20.75
C ARG A 133 -17.74 -1.34 21.66
N GLY A 134 -16.60 -1.81 21.16
CA GLY A 134 -15.61 -2.57 21.91
C GLY A 134 -16.00 -4.03 22.18
N LYS A 135 -16.89 -4.62 21.37
CA LYS A 135 -17.18 -6.07 21.45
C LYS A 135 -15.99 -6.88 20.93
N ASP A 136 -15.79 -8.08 21.50
CA ASP A 136 -14.69 -8.97 21.12
C ASP A 136 -14.85 -9.40 19.65
N PRO A 137 -13.84 -9.17 18.77
CA PRO A 137 -13.90 -9.56 17.37
C PRO A 137 -14.07 -11.07 17.13
N ARG A 138 -13.87 -11.91 18.14
CA ARG A 138 -14.14 -13.36 18.05
C ARG A 138 -15.63 -13.69 18.10
N GLU A 139 -16.46 -12.74 18.53
CA GLU A 139 -17.89 -12.94 18.79
C GLU A 139 -18.81 -12.10 17.91
N THR A 140 -18.28 -11.11 17.18
CA THR A 140 -19.10 -10.15 16.42
C THR A 140 -19.57 -10.63 15.06
N GLY A 141 -18.89 -11.61 14.46
CA GLY A 141 -19.23 -12.08 13.12
C GLY A 141 -20.51 -12.91 13.09
N SER A 142 -21.29 -12.73 12.03
CA SER A 142 -22.51 -13.51 11.81
C SER A 142 -22.19 -14.98 11.58
N LYS A 143 -22.87 -15.88 12.30
CA LYS A 143 -22.71 -17.33 12.14
C LYS A 143 -23.58 -17.92 11.02
N THR A 144 -24.51 -17.13 10.48
CA THR A 144 -25.51 -17.58 9.51
C THR A 144 -25.47 -16.80 8.20
N ALA A 145 -24.83 -15.63 8.17
CA ALA A 145 -24.62 -14.91 6.92
C ALA A 145 -23.50 -15.61 6.15
N GLU A 146 -23.77 -15.89 4.89
CA GLU A 146 -22.84 -16.60 4.00
C GLU A 146 -22.37 -15.70 2.86
N THR A 147 -22.37 -14.38 3.06
CA THR A 147 -21.97 -13.39 2.06
C THR A 147 -20.45 -13.30 1.88
N CYS A 148 -19.99 -12.85 0.70
CA CYS A 148 -18.58 -12.75 0.28
C CYS A 148 -17.73 -11.73 1.05
N GLY A 149 -18.34 -10.93 1.94
CA GLY A 149 -17.73 -9.76 2.60
C GLY A 149 -16.36 -9.98 3.25
N SER A 150 -16.05 -11.20 3.69
CA SER A 150 -14.73 -11.53 4.23
C SER A 150 -13.70 -11.97 3.20
N SER A 151 -14.10 -12.58 2.09
CA SER A 151 -13.18 -13.09 1.05
C SER A 151 -12.67 -11.97 0.14
N MET A 152 -13.47 -10.94 -0.14
CA MET A 152 -13.07 -9.82 -1.00
C MET A 152 -11.84 -9.05 -0.49
N ARG A 153 -11.63 -9.05 0.83
CA ARG A 153 -10.57 -8.30 1.51
C ARG A 153 -9.35 -9.13 1.92
N VAL A 154 -9.30 -10.44 1.60
CA VAL A 154 -8.35 -11.39 2.22
C VAL A 154 -6.95 -11.38 1.59
N ALA A 155 -6.80 -10.82 0.39
CA ALA A 155 -5.56 -10.82 -0.39
C ALA A 155 -4.28 -10.49 0.40
N PRO A 156 -4.26 -9.51 1.34
CA PRO A 156 -3.08 -9.21 2.15
C PRO A 156 -2.49 -10.38 2.93
N ILE A 157 -3.34 -11.33 3.39
CA ILE A 157 -2.87 -12.55 4.09
C ILE A 157 -2.13 -13.48 3.13
N GLY A 158 -2.64 -13.63 1.90
CA GLY A 158 -2.02 -14.45 0.87
C GLY A 158 -0.62 -13.94 0.50
N ILE A 159 -0.44 -12.62 0.47
CA ILE A 159 0.87 -12.00 0.23
C ILE A 159 1.79 -12.21 1.45
N MET A 160 1.43 -11.74 2.64
CA MET A 160 2.34 -11.71 3.79
C MET A 160 2.78 -13.11 4.26
N TYR A 161 1.90 -14.11 4.16
CA TYR A 161 2.14 -15.45 4.68
C TYR A 161 2.43 -16.49 3.61
N HIS A 162 2.74 -16.08 2.37
CA HIS A 162 2.95 -17.02 1.26
C HIS A 162 4.00 -18.11 1.53
N ASN A 163 5.03 -17.83 2.33
CA ASN A 163 6.07 -18.80 2.70
C ASN A 163 5.70 -19.71 3.90
N ASP A 164 4.58 -19.45 4.58
CA ASP A 164 4.11 -20.22 5.74
C ASP A 164 2.62 -20.54 5.57
N LEU A 165 2.35 -21.56 4.76
CA LEU A 165 1.00 -21.95 4.37
C LEU A 165 0.10 -22.32 5.57
N GLU A 166 0.68 -22.88 6.64
CA GLU A 166 -0.08 -23.18 7.86
C GLU A 166 -0.60 -21.90 8.51
N LYS A 167 0.27 -20.89 8.67
CA LYS A 167 -0.16 -19.57 9.16
C LYS A 167 -1.10 -18.88 8.20
N LEU A 168 -0.86 -18.98 6.89
CA LEU A 168 -1.73 -18.39 5.86
C LEU A 168 -3.15 -18.92 6.01
N VAL A 169 -3.35 -20.24 5.98
CA VAL A 169 -4.67 -20.88 6.09
C VAL A 169 -5.34 -20.50 7.41
N LYS A 170 -4.59 -20.55 8.52
CA LYS A 170 -5.08 -20.15 9.83
C LYS A 170 -5.56 -18.69 9.84
N PHE A 171 -4.76 -17.76 9.35
CA PHE A 171 -5.06 -16.33 9.42
C PHE A 171 -6.11 -15.90 8.38
N ALA A 172 -6.23 -16.59 7.25
CA ALA A 172 -7.33 -16.41 6.31
C ALA A 172 -8.67 -16.76 6.95
N ARG A 173 -8.77 -17.90 7.65
CA ARG A 173 -9.98 -18.24 8.42
C ARG A 173 -10.25 -17.23 9.54
N MET A 174 -9.20 -16.84 10.27
CA MET A 174 -9.36 -15.90 11.39
C MET A 174 -9.76 -14.49 10.97
N SER A 175 -9.33 -14.00 9.80
CA SER A 175 -9.70 -12.67 9.30
C SER A 175 -11.16 -12.56 8.88
N SER A 176 -11.84 -13.68 8.62
CA SER A 176 -13.28 -13.73 8.37
C SER A 176 -14.09 -13.44 9.65
N ILE A 177 -13.68 -14.06 10.77
CA ILE A 177 -14.40 -14.14 12.05
C ILE A 177 -15.01 -12.82 12.56
N PRO A 178 -14.34 -11.65 12.50
CA PRO A 178 -14.91 -10.40 13.02
C PRO A 178 -16.24 -10.00 12.38
N THR A 179 -16.51 -10.46 11.16
CA THR A 179 -17.69 -10.06 10.37
C THR A 179 -18.52 -11.25 9.91
N HIS A 180 -17.86 -12.33 9.50
CA HIS A 180 -18.46 -13.53 8.94
C HIS A 180 -17.85 -14.75 9.64
N ASN A 181 -18.68 -15.58 10.25
CA ASN A 181 -18.24 -16.70 11.08
C ASN A 181 -19.05 -17.98 10.79
N SER A 182 -19.41 -18.18 9.52
CA SER A 182 -19.90 -19.46 9.02
C SER A 182 -18.71 -20.29 8.49
N GLN A 183 -18.95 -21.56 8.12
CA GLN A 183 -17.90 -22.39 7.54
C GLN A 183 -17.51 -21.88 6.14
N VAL A 184 -18.50 -21.73 5.25
CA VAL A 184 -18.28 -21.33 3.86
C VAL A 184 -17.53 -20.00 3.73
N THR A 185 -17.77 -19.00 4.58
CA THR A 185 -17.08 -17.70 4.50
C THR A 185 -15.61 -17.79 4.93
N ARG A 186 -15.31 -18.61 5.95
CA ARG A 186 -13.94 -18.85 6.41
C ARG A 186 -13.14 -19.65 5.40
N GLU A 187 -13.76 -20.68 4.83
CA GLU A 187 -13.15 -21.51 3.79
C GLU A 187 -12.98 -20.74 2.47
N SER A 188 -13.89 -19.83 2.14
CA SER A 188 -13.77 -18.90 1.00
C SER A 188 -12.55 -17.99 1.13
N CYS A 189 -12.30 -17.44 2.33
CA CYS A 189 -11.08 -16.69 2.61
C CYS A 189 -9.83 -17.55 2.38
N THR A 190 -9.85 -18.81 2.84
CA THR A 190 -8.74 -19.75 2.62
C THR A 190 -8.52 -20.02 1.13
N ALA A 191 -9.58 -20.26 0.35
CA ALA A 191 -9.48 -20.50 -1.09
C ALA A 191 -8.69 -19.38 -1.79
N VAL A 192 -9.14 -18.14 -1.62
CA VAL A 192 -8.54 -16.96 -2.26
C VAL A 192 -7.11 -16.73 -1.76
N ALA A 193 -6.91 -16.69 -0.44
CA ALA A 193 -5.59 -16.40 0.13
C ALA A 193 -4.56 -17.49 -0.20
N ALA A 194 -4.95 -18.77 -0.16
CA ALA A 194 -4.04 -19.87 -0.45
C ALA A 194 -3.68 -19.93 -1.94
N THR A 195 -4.64 -19.67 -2.84
CA THR A 195 -4.33 -19.55 -4.29
C THR A 195 -3.33 -18.42 -4.52
N ILE A 196 -3.51 -17.25 -3.91
CA ILE A 196 -2.52 -16.15 -3.96
C ILE A 196 -1.18 -16.61 -3.39
N GLY A 197 -1.16 -17.30 -2.24
CA GLY A 197 0.06 -17.81 -1.63
C GLY A 197 0.83 -18.78 -2.54
N TYR A 198 0.13 -19.69 -3.23
CA TYR A 198 0.75 -20.57 -4.22
C TYR A 198 1.23 -19.80 -5.46
N ILE A 199 0.46 -18.85 -5.97
CA ILE A 199 0.91 -17.97 -7.07
C ILE A 199 2.20 -17.23 -6.67
N MET A 200 2.25 -16.67 -5.46
CA MET A 200 3.44 -16.02 -4.90
C MET A 200 4.63 -16.99 -4.72
N ASN A 201 4.42 -18.30 -4.80
CA ASN A 201 5.45 -19.34 -4.86
C ASN A 201 5.68 -19.88 -6.30
N ASP A 202 5.32 -19.10 -7.32
CA ASP A 202 5.53 -19.37 -8.75
C ASP A 202 4.72 -20.54 -9.35
N TYR A 203 3.66 -20.99 -8.67
CA TYR A 203 2.75 -21.98 -9.22
C TYR A 203 1.89 -21.40 -10.38
N GLY A 204 1.56 -22.25 -11.35
CA GLY A 204 0.60 -21.92 -12.42
C GLY A 204 -0.83 -21.74 -11.88
N LYS A 205 -1.74 -21.14 -12.65
CA LYS A 205 -3.11 -20.84 -12.20
C LYS A 205 -3.84 -22.07 -11.67
N GLU A 206 -4.00 -23.10 -12.50
CA GLU A 206 -4.76 -24.30 -12.17
C GLU A 206 -4.10 -25.11 -11.04
N GLU A 207 -2.76 -25.19 -11.03
CA GLU A 207 -2.04 -25.88 -9.96
C GLU A 207 -2.18 -25.14 -8.62
N ALA A 208 -2.10 -23.81 -8.62
CA ALA A 208 -2.30 -22.98 -7.43
C ALA A 208 -3.73 -23.10 -6.89
N ILE A 209 -4.73 -23.19 -7.77
CA ILE A 209 -6.13 -23.41 -7.38
C ILE A 209 -6.28 -24.79 -6.74
N GLU A 210 -5.87 -25.87 -7.41
CA GLU A 210 -6.04 -27.22 -6.86
C GLU A 210 -5.34 -27.39 -5.51
N LYS A 211 -4.11 -26.87 -5.37
CA LYS A 211 -3.40 -26.90 -4.10
C LYS A 211 -4.07 -26.08 -3.01
N ALA A 212 -4.69 -24.95 -3.33
CA ALA A 212 -5.48 -24.18 -2.38
C ALA A 212 -6.70 -24.97 -1.88
N LEU A 213 -7.37 -25.71 -2.78
CA LEU A 213 -8.54 -26.52 -2.45
C LEU A 213 -8.21 -27.71 -1.53
N GLU A 214 -6.96 -28.19 -1.48
CA GLU A 214 -6.51 -29.21 -0.52
C GLU A 214 -6.65 -28.75 0.94
N HIS A 215 -6.67 -27.43 1.19
CA HIS A 215 -6.80 -26.85 2.53
C HIS A 215 -8.26 -26.61 2.94
N ILE A 216 -9.21 -26.85 2.05
CA ILE A 216 -10.62 -26.51 2.26
C ILE A 216 -11.42 -27.72 2.73
N GLU A 217 -12.14 -27.55 3.84
CA GLU A 217 -12.98 -28.60 4.42
C GLU A 217 -14.42 -28.62 3.87
N ASP A 218 -14.91 -27.46 3.40
CA ASP A 218 -16.24 -27.33 2.81
C ASP A 218 -16.26 -27.95 1.41
N ARG A 219 -16.83 -29.15 1.31
CA ARG A 219 -16.90 -29.90 0.05
C ARG A 219 -17.76 -29.21 -1.00
N GLN A 220 -18.84 -28.53 -0.60
CA GLN A 220 -19.71 -27.86 -1.57
C GLN A 220 -18.99 -26.69 -2.22
N LEU A 221 -18.26 -25.90 -1.43
CA LEU A 221 -17.40 -24.83 -1.94
C LEU A 221 -16.30 -25.40 -2.86
N CYS A 222 -15.58 -26.44 -2.41
CA CYS A 222 -14.56 -27.11 -3.21
C CYS A 222 -15.09 -27.56 -4.57
N ASP A 223 -16.18 -28.33 -4.57
CA ASP A 223 -16.75 -28.90 -5.80
C ASP A 223 -17.24 -27.80 -6.74
N LYS A 224 -17.79 -26.70 -6.19
CA LYS A 224 -18.24 -25.56 -6.98
C LYS A 224 -17.08 -24.76 -7.59
N ILE A 225 -15.97 -24.57 -6.87
CA ILE A 225 -14.76 -23.95 -7.43
C ILE A 225 -14.15 -24.86 -8.51
N ARG A 226 -14.04 -26.18 -8.28
CA ARG A 226 -13.56 -27.11 -9.32
C ARG A 226 -14.42 -27.04 -10.58
N LYS A 227 -15.73 -27.11 -10.41
CA LYS A 227 -16.68 -26.96 -11.52
C LYS A 227 -16.47 -25.65 -12.27
N ALA A 228 -16.26 -24.54 -11.54
CA ALA A 228 -16.00 -23.23 -12.14
C ALA A 228 -14.75 -23.24 -13.03
N VAL A 229 -13.66 -23.89 -12.60
CA VAL A 229 -12.44 -24.06 -13.39
C VAL A 229 -12.65 -25.01 -14.58
N GLU A 230 -13.37 -26.12 -14.38
CA GLU A 230 -13.70 -27.10 -15.43
C GLU A 230 -14.48 -26.48 -16.59
N ILE A 231 -15.38 -25.53 -16.30
CA ILE A 231 -16.22 -24.88 -17.31
C ILE A 231 -15.61 -23.60 -17.89
N LYS A 232 -14.32 -23.30 -17.65
CA LYS A 232 -13.66 -22.04 -18.10
C LYS A 232 -13.82 -21.73 -19.60
N ASP A 233 -13.98 -22.76 -20.43
CA ASP A 233 -14.16 -22.62 -21.88
C ASP A 233 -15.60 -22.27 -22.29
N LYS A 234 -16.59 -22.35 -21.38
CA LYS A 234 -17.97 -21.92 -21.62
C LYS A 234 -18.08 -20.40 -21.72
N THR A 235 -19.20 -19.91 -22.27
CA THR A 235 -19.51 -18.48 -22.28
C THR A 235 -19.81 -17.97 -20.87
N ILE A 236 -19.71 -16.66 -20.68
CA ILE A 236 -20.00 -16.01 -19.39
C ILE A 236 -21.45 -16.28 -18.99
N GLU A 237 -22.40 -16.22 -19.93
CA GLU A 237 -23.82 -16.44 -19.66
C GLU A 237 -24.12 -17.86 -19.15
N ASP A 238 -23.44 -18.87 -19.69
CA ASP A 238 -23.61 -20.24 -19.23
C ASP A 238 -22.94 -20.47 -17.89
N ALA A 239 -21.78 -19.86 -17.63
CA ALA A 239 -21.16 -19.87 -16.32
C ALA A 239 -22.06 -19.21 -15.25
N ILE A 240 -22.72 -18.08 -15.57
CA ILE A 240 -23.65 -17.39 -14.66
C ILE A 240 -24.79 -18.34 -14.25
N LYS A 241 -25.39 -19.05 -15.21
CA LYS A 241 -26.48 -20.02 -14.92
C LYS A 241 -26.02 -21.19 -14.05
N GLU A 242 -24.75 -21.59 -14.17
CA GLU A 242 -24.23 -22.79 -13.53
C GLU A 242 -23.56 -22.56 -12.17
N ILE A 243 -23.06 -21.34 -11.93
CA ILE A 243 -22.34 -20.95 -10.72
C ILE A 243 -23.20 -20.02 -9.87
N GLY A 244 -23.88 -19.05 -10.48
CA GLY A 244 -24.44 -17.89 -9.80
C GLY A 244 -23.41 -16.76 -9.64
N THR A 245 -23.91 -15.57 -9.36
CA THR A 245 -23.16 -14.30 -9.35
C THR A 245 -23.59 -13.35 -8.23
N TYR A 246 -24.47 -13.78 -7.33
CA TYR A 246 -24.94 -12.95 -6.22
C TYR A 246 -24.00 -13.06 -5.01
N GLU A 247 -24.26 -12.27 -3.98
CA GLU A 247 -23.35 -12.02 -2.86
C GLU A 247 -23.00 -13.23 -1.99
N ALA A 248 -23.62 -14.38 -2.22
CA ALA A 248 -23.28 -15.62 -1.51
C ALA A 248 -21.81 -15.99 -1.79
N ALA A 249 -21.03 -16.23 -0.75
CA ALA A 249 -19.59 -16.46 -0.86
C ALA A 249 -19.25 -17.62 -1.81
N ASN A 250 -20.06 -18.69 -1.82
CA ASN A 250 -19.89 -19.80 -2.75
C ASN A 250 -20.27 -19.46 -4.21
N GLU A 251 -21.02 -18.40 -4.49
CA GLU A 251 -21.28 -17.88 -5.83
C GLU A 251 -20.15 -16.94 -6.24
N THR A 252 -19.98 -15.82 -5.54
CA THR A 252 -18.97 -14.79 -5.81
C THR A 252 -17.58 -15.39 -5.98
N VAL A 253 -17.13 -16.21 -5.02
CA VAL A 253 -15.77 -16.78 -5.04
C VAL A 253 -15.63 -17.77 -6.18
N SER A 254 -16.59 -18.67 -6.39
CA SER A 254 -16.51 -19.62 -7.50
C SER A 254 -16.51 -18.92 -8.86
N PHE A 255 -17.28 -17.85 -9.03
CA PHE A 255 -17.28 -17.09 -10.29
C PHE A 255 -15.96 -16.34 -10.49
N ALA A 256 -15.37 -15.79 -9.43
CA ALA A 256 -14.04 -15.17 -9.49
C ALA A 256 -12.95 -16.17 -9.92
N PHE A 257 -13.04 -17.43 -9.47
CA PHE A 257 -12.14 -18.50 -9.93
C PHE A 257 -12.39 -18.89 -11.40
N TYR A 258 -13.65 -18.91 -11.86
CA TYR A 258 -13.96 -19.05 -13.30
C TYR A 258 -13.31 -17.93 -14.11
N ALA A 259 -13.49 -16.67 -13.71
CA ALA A 259 -12.93 -15.50 -14.39
C ALA A 259 -11.39 -15.59 -14.46
N PHE A 260 -10.74 -15.93 -13.36
CA PHE A 260 -9.30 -16.08 -13.29
C PHE A 260 -8.77 -17.25 -14.14
N ALA A 261 -9.46 -18.40 -14.15
CA ALA A 261 -9.07 -19.56 -14.96
C ALA A 261 -9.31 -19.34 -16.47
N LYS A 262 -10.38 -18.62 -16.84
CA LYS A 262 -10.75 -18.32 -18.22
C LYS A 262 -9.84 -17.26 -18.84
N GLY A 263 -9.61 -16.15 -18.14
CA GLY A 263 -8.90 -15.00 -18.70
C GLY A 263 -7.43 -15.31 -19.02
N THR A 264 -6.95 -14.79 -20.13
CA THR A 264 -5.59 -15.01 -20.65
C THR A 264 -4.63 -13.88 -20.29
N ASP A 265 -5.16 -12.70 -19.98
CA ASP A 265 -4.43 -11.57 -19.39
C ASP A 265 -5.20 -10.91 -18.24
N PHE A 266 -4.57 -9.92 -17.60
CA PHE A 266 -5.16 -9.22 -16.46
C PHE A 266 -6.49 -8.53 -16.81
N ARG A 267 -6.58 -7.83 -17.95
CA ARG A 267 -7.79 -7.10 -18.34
C ARG A 267 -8.93 -8.06 -18.57
N GLU A 268 -8.67 -9.15 -19.28
CA GLU A 268 -9.70 -10.14 -19.57
C GLU A 268 -10.29 -10.73 -18.29
N VAL A 269 -9.44 -11.10 -17.31
CA VAL A 269 -9.92 -11.63 -16.01
C VAL A 269 -10.83 -10.63 -15.32
N VAL A 270 -10.39 -9.37 -15.17
CA VAL A 270 -11.18 -8.35 -14.48
C VAL A 270 -12.46 -8.01 -15.25
N SER A 271 -12.39 -7.92 -16.58
CA SER A 271 -13.55 -7.64 -17.44
C SER A 271 -14.63 -8.71 -17.33
N ILE A 272 -14.23 -10.00 -17.26
CA ILE A 272 -15.17 -11.10 -17.04
C ILE A 272 -15.92 -10.92 -15.71
N GLY A 273 -15.20 -10.60 -14.63
CA GLY A 273 -15.81 -10.36 -13.32
C GLY A 273 -16.72 -9.13 -13.30
N ALA A 274 -16.25 -8.02 -13.85
CA ALA A 274 -17.00 -6.77 -13.92
C ALA A 274 -18.23 -6.84 -14.84
N SER A 275 -18.28 -7.83 -15.74
CA SER A 275 -19.40 -8.04 -16.67
C SER A 275 -20.33 -9.19 -16.24
N ALA A 276 -20.15 -9.76 -15.04
CA ALA A 276 -20.91 -10.92 -14.53
C ALA A 276 -22.34 -10.55 -14.06
N CYS A 277 -23.11 -9.87 -14.90
CA CYS A 277 -24.44 -9.34 -14.57
C CYS A 277 -25.57 -10.35 -14.81
N PRO A 278 -26.60 -10.39 -13.94
CA PRO A 278 -26.76 -9.57 -12.73
C PRO A 278 -25.98 -10.12 -11.55
N GLY A 279 -25.60 -9.27 -10.59
CA GLY A 279 -25.03 -9.74 -9.32
C GLY A 279 -23.96 -8.83 -8.71
N ASP A 280 -23.12 -9.45 -7.91
CA ASP A 280 -22.07 -8.90 -7.05
C ASP A 280 -20.75 -8.68 -7.83
N THR A 281 -20.82 -7.86 -8.88
CA THR A 281 -19.75 -7.75 -9.88
C THR A 281 -18.48 -7.09 -9.36
N ASP A 282 -18.56 -6.14 -8.43
CA ASP A 282 -17.40 -5.52 -7.78
C ASP A 282 -16.61 -6.55 -6.98
N SER A 283 -17.29 -7.37 -6.18
CA SER A 283 -16.68 -8.41 -5.36
C SER A 283 -16.12 -9.59 -6.17
N ILE A 284 -16.83 -10.01 -7.23
CA ILE A 284 -16.30 -11.01 -8.18
C ILE A 284 -15.01 -10.48 -8.83
N ALA A 285 -15.05 -9.25 -9.36
CA ALA A 285 -13.93 -8.65 -10.07
C ALA A 285 -12.76 -8.35 -9.13
N CYS A 286 -13.02 -7.93 -7.89
CA CYS A 286 -12.04 -7.70 -6.84
C CYS A 286 -11.25 -8.98 -6.51
N ILE A 287 -11.96 -10.08 -6.24
CA ILE A 287 -11.33 -11.36 -5.94
C ILE A 287 -10.55 -11.88 -7.15
N ALA A 288 -11.14 -11.87 -8.35
CA ALA A 288 -10.49 -12.33 -9.57
C ALA A 288 -9.26 -11.47 -9.92
N GLY A 289 -9.39 -10.15 -9.78
CA GLY A 289 -8.36 -9.16 -9.98
C GLY A 289 -7.20 -9.32 -9.00
N SER A 290 -7.45 -9.69 -7.74
CA SER A 290 -6.39 -9.96 -6.77
C SER A 290 -5.52 -11.17 -7.18
N MET A 291 -6.14 -12.24 -7.69
CA MET A 291 -5.43 -13.43 -8.18
C MET A 291 -4.71 -13.15 -9.49
N ALA A 292 -5.36 -12.47 -10.43
CA ALA A 292 -4.76 -12.04 -11.70
C ALA A 292 -3.56 -11.10 -11.48
N GLY A 293 -3.72 -10.14 -10.57
CA GLY A 293 -2.68 -9.20 -10.20
C GLY A 293 -1.47 -9.90 -9.56
N ALA A 294 -1.70 -10.87 -8.67
CA ALA A 294 -0.62 -11.70 -8.12
C ALA A 294 0.09 -12.51 -9.21
N PHE A 295 -0.64 -13.03 -10.20
CA PHE A 295 -0.11 -13.92 -11.22
C PHE A 295 0.65 -13.19 -12.33
N TYR A 296 0.07 -12.12 -12.86
CA TYR A 296 0.65 -11.35 -13.96
C TYR A 296 1.64 -10.28 -13.50
N GLY A 297 1.47 -9.77 -12.27
CA GLY A 297 2.27 -8.67 -11.72
C GLY A 297 1.76 -7.28 -12.11
N TYR A 298 2.07 -6.29 -11.27
CA TYR A 298 1.69 -4.88 -11.46
C TYR A 298 2.18 -4.31 -12.80
N SER A 299 3.38 -4.70 -13.23
CA SER A 299 3.98 -4.28 -14.50
C SER A 299 3.16 -4.69 -15.74
N ARG A 300 2.27 -5.69 -15.60
CA ARG A 300 1.39 -6.20 -16.66
C ARG A 300 -0.05 -5.70 -16.57
N ILE A 301 -0.39 -4.93 -15.53
CA ILE A 301 -1.66 -4.21 -15.47
C ILE A 301 -1.63 -3.08 -16.52
N PRO A 302 -2.64 -2.98 -17.40
CA PRO A 302 -2.70 -1.93 -18.42
C PRO A 302 -2.59 -0.51 -17.85
N GLU A 303 -1.96 0.40 -18.60
CA GLU A 303 -1.68 1.77 -18.13
C GLU A 303 -2.94 2.60 -17.85
N ASP A 304 -4.01 2.37 -18.60
CA ASP A 304 -5.33 2.98 -18.40
C ASP A 304 -6.07 2.43 -17.17
N LEU A 305 -5.59 1.33 -16.58
CA LEU A 305 -6.14 0.72 -15.36
C LEU A 305 -5.26 0.96 -14.13
N ARG A 306 -4.26 1.85 -14.20
CA ARG A 306 -3.36 2.18 -13.10
C ARG A 306 -2.93 3.65 -13.13
N GLY A 307 -2.05 4.04 -12.22
CA GLY A 307 -1.65 5.43 -12.04
C GLY A 307 -2.82 6.32 -11.60
N ASP A 308 -2.88 7.53 -12.12
CA ASP A 308 -3.88 8.55 -11.73
C ASP A 308 -5.33 8.18 -12.10
N ASN A 309 -5.54 7.07 -12.83
CA ASN A 309 -6.87 6.55 -13.19
C ASN A 309 -7.51 5.71 -12.06
N LEU A 310 -6.76 5.35 -11.02
CA LEU A 310 -7.25 4.59 -9.86
C LEU A 310 -7.03 5.41 -8.59
N GLU A 311 -8.08 5.54 -7.78
CA GLU A 311 -7.99 6.22 -6.48
C GLU A 311 -6.94 5.57 -5.57
N ASP A 312 -6.15 6.40 -4.87
CA ASP A 312 -5.09 5.96 -3.96
C ASP A 312 -4.03 5.03 -4.57
N HIS A 313 -3.87 5.03 -5.89
CA HIS A 313 -2.96 4.12 -6.60
C HIS A 313 -1.57 3.97 -5.96
N ASP A 314 -0.85 5.08 -5.73
CA ASP A 314 0.52 5.03 -5.19
C ASP A 314 0.55 4.43 -3.76
N TYR A 315 -0.52 4.60 -2.98
CA TYR A 315 -0.66 4.00 -1.66
C TYR A 315 -0.90 2.50 -1.75
N LEU A 316 -1.79 2.07 -2.64
CA LEU A 316 -2.12 0.67 -2.85
C LEU A 316 -0.90 -0.13 -3.35
N VAL A 317 -0.09 0.46 -4.25
CA VAL A 317 1.21 -0.12 -4.66
C VAL A 317 2.10 -0.30 -3.44
N GLN A 318 2.25 0.74 -2.62
CA GLN A 318 3.05 0.68 -1.40
C GLN A 318 2.56 -0.42 -0.45
N LEU A 319 1.26 -0.58 -0.24
CA LEU A 319 0.72 -1.63 0.64
C LEU A 319 1.15 -3.02 0.16
N GLY A 320 1.05 -3.30 -1.14
CA GLY A 320 1.51 -4.58 -1.71
C GLY A 320 2.99 -4.83 -1.45
N GLU A 321 3.85 -3.84 -1.72
CA GLU A 321 5.30 -3.95 -1.49
C GLU A 321 5.63 -4.18 0.00
N GLN A 322 4.96 -3.46 0.91
CA GLN A 322 5.19 -3.58 2.36
C GLN A 322 4.65 -4.88 2.95
N LEU A 323 3.60 -5.47 2.35
CA LEU A 323 3.11 -6.79 2.73
C LEU A 323 4.11 -7.90 2.36
N TYR A 324 4.79 -7.76 1.23
CA TYR A 324 5.84 -8.70 0.82
C TYR A 324 7.13 -8.53 1.64
N ASN A 325 7.51 -7.28 1.96
CA ASN A 325 8.70 -6.95 2.74
C ASN A 325 8.37 -6.31 4.11
N PRO A 326 7.66 -7.00 5.02
CA PRO A 326 7.19 -6.40 6.26
C PRO A 326 8.31 -6.07 7.25
N SER A 327 9.50 -6.66 7.08
CA SER A 327 10.69 -6.45 7.92
C SER A 327 11.58 -5.29 7.48
N ALA A 328 11.21 -4.54 6.43
CA ALA A 328 11.97 -3.36 6.01
C ALA A 328 12.14 -2.38 7.18
N PHE A 329 13.34 -1.83 7.32
CA PHE A 329 13.74 -0.92 8.39
C PHE A 329 13.28 0.50 8.07
N ARG A 330 12.47 1.10 8.95
CA ARG A 330 11.75 2.36 8.69
C ARG A 330 12.38 3.52 9.45
N ILE A 331 12.82 4.55 8.74
CA ILE A 331 13.45 5.73 9.33
C ILE A 331 12.75 6.99 8.83
N ASP A 332 12.29 7.85 9.73
CA ASP A 332 11.94 9.23 9.36
C ASP A 332 13.23 10.05 9.28
N LEU A 333 13.63 10.42 8.06
CA LEU A 333 14.92 11.06 7.79
C LEU A 333 14.91 12.58 7.97
N HIS A 334 13.76 13.20 8.23
CA HIS A 334 13.65 14.64 8.30
C HIS A 334 12.72 15.05 9.45
N THR A 335 13.31 15.34 10.60
CA THR A 335 12.57 15.81 11.78
C THR A 335 13.37 16.87 12.54
N HIS A 336 12.65 17.73 13.25
CA HIS A 336 13.24 18.85 14.00
C HIS A 336 12.86 18.77 15.47
N THR A 337 13.71 19.28 16.34
CA THR A 337 13.44 19.36 17.78
C THR A 337 13.71 20.77 18.31
N LYS A 338 13.55 20.96 19.62
CA LYS A 338 13.91 22.21 20.30
C LYS A 338 15.35 22.68 20.07
N PHE A 339 16.23 21.83 19.55
CA PHE A 339 17.60 22.21 19.19
C PHE A 339 17.68 23.02 17.88
N GLY A 340 16.70 22.91 16.97
CA GLY A 340 16.58 23.68 15.73
C GLY A 340 16.05 25.11 15.88
N ARG A 341 15.72 25.52 17.11
CA ARG A 341 15.21 26.85 17.54
C ARG A 341 13.76 27.20 17.17
N ASP A 342 13.17 26.60 16.15
CA ASP A 342 11.79 26.86 15.69
C ASP A 342 10.79 25.74 16.00
N CYS A 343 11.24 24.69 16.68
CA CYS A 343 10.44 23.59 17.18
C CYS A 343 10.45 23.56 18.73
N GLN A 344 9.39 23.07 19.37
CA GLN A 344 9.34 22.88 20.83
C GLN A 344 9.42 21.41 21.25
N MET A 345 9.22 20.50 20.32
CA MET A 345 9.29 19.05 20.54
C MET A 345 10.65 18.66 21.08
N THR A 346 10.67 17.89 22.17
CA THR A 346 11.91 17.32 22.69
C THR A 346 12.28 16.05 21.91
N PRO A 347 13.58 15.69 21.85
CA PRO A 347 13.98 14.42 21.23
C PRO A 347 13.32 13.19 21.89
N ALA A 348 13.04 13.25 23.19
CA ALA A 348 12.39 12.15 23.92
C ALA A 348 10.93 11.95 23.49
N GLU A 349 10.17 13.03 23.30
CA GLU A 349 8.81 12.97 22.74
C GLU A 349 8.83 12.43 21.31
N ALA A 350 9.80 12.87 20.50
CA ALA A 350 9.95 12.40 19.13
C ALA A 350 10.26 10.90 19.06
N VAL A 351 11.22 10.41 19.85
CA VAL A 351 11.56 8.97 19.94
C VAL A 351 10.39 8.15 20.47
N ALA A 352 9.68 8.63 21.49
CA ALA A 352 8.51 7.94 22.03
C ALA A 352 7.43 7.76 20.95
N ARG A 353 7.16 8.82 20.19
CA ARG A 353 6.21 8.79 19.09
C ARG A 353 6.65 7.89 17.94
N ALA A 354 7.91 7.98 17.52
CA ALA A 354 8.45 7.14 16.44
C ALA A 354 8.26 5.64 16.75
N LYS A 355 8.53 5.24 18.00
CA LYS A 355 8.28 3.87 18.47
C LYS A 355 6.81 3.50 18.48
N GLU A 356 5.95 4.39 18.97
CA GLU A 356 4.50 4.16 19.06
C GLU A 356 3.90 3.82 17.69
N ILE A 357 4.33 4.53 16.64
CA ILE A 357 3.83 4.32 15.28
C ILE A 357 4.54 3.21 14.50
N GLY A 358 5.61 2.64 15.06
CA GLY A 358 6.34 1.52 14.46
C GLY A 358 7.44 1.91 13.47
N LEU A 359 8.06 3.09 13.63
CA LEU A 359 9.36 3.38 13.02
C LEU A 359 10.46 2.61 13.77
N ASP A 360 11.54 2.28 13.07
CA ASP A 360 12.71 1.61 13.65
C ASP A 360 13.88 2.58 13.92
N GLY A 361 13.82 3.80 13.38
CA GLY A 361 14.76 4.87 13.66
C GLY A 361 14.20 6.25 13.34
N ILE A 362 14.91 7.30 13.79
CA ILE A 362 14.57 8.70 13.53
C ILE A 362 15.84 9.52 13.32
N ALA A 363 15.82 10.45 12.37
CA ALA A 363 16.90 11.39 12.16
C ALA A 363 16.51 12.81 12.59
N PHE A 364 17.37 13.45 13.38
CA PHE A 364 17.22 14.87 13.74
C PHE A 364 18.09 15.72 12.82
N THR A 365 17.45 16.53 11.99
CA THR A 365 18.06 17.34 10.92
C THR A 365 17.90 18.82 11.21
N GLU A 366 18.40 19.26 12.36
CA GLU A 366 18.17 20.61 12.87
C GLU A 366 18.68 21.69 11.89
N HIS A 367 17.99 22.82 11.87
CA HIS A 367 18.35 23.94 10.99
C HIS A 367 19.74 24.50 11.30
N MET A 368 20.62 24.48 10.30
CA MET A 368 21.94 25.10 10.34
C MET A 368 22.85 24.61 11.48
N THR A 369 22.61 23.43 12.05
CA THR A 369 23.51 22.85 13.06
C THR A 369 23.42 21.33 13.09
N PHE A 370 24.56 20.68 13.00
CA PHE A 370 24.75 19.28 13.32
C PHE A 370 25.08 19.10 14.80
N GLU A 371 25.90 19.97 15.39
CA GLU A 371 26.28 19.88 16.81
C GLU A 371 25.10 20.07 17.76
N GLY A 372 24.12 20.89 17.38
CA GLY A 372 22.92 21.14 18.18
C GLY A 372 22.14 19.88 18.54
N SER A 373 22.14 18.86 17.67
CA SER A 373 21.46 17.59 17.90
C SER A 373 22.28 16.55 18.68
N LYS A 374 23.55 16.84 19.04
CA LYS A 374 24.40 15.93 19.82
C LYS A 374 23.76 15.37 21.10
N PRO A 375 23.00 16.14 21.89
CA PRO A 375 22.33 15.59 23.07
C PRO A 375 21.29 14.51 22.75
N ALA A 376 20.79 14.43 21.51
CA ALA A 376 19.79 13.45 21.11
C ALA A 376 20.33 12.01 21.00
N GLU A 377 21.65 11.82 20.81
CA GLU A 377 22.28 10.49 20.81
C GLU A 377 22.03 9.76 22.15
N LYS A 378 22.20 10.48 23.27
CA LYS A 378 21.95 9.94 24.62
C LYS A 378 20.50 9.52 24.80
N ILE A 379 19.55 10.16 24.11
CA ILE A 379 18.14 9.78 24.12
C ILE A 379 17.95 8.47 23.35
N GLY A 380 18.59 8.34 22.17
CA GLY A 380 18.60 7.07 21.44
C GLY A 380 19.15 5.91 22.28
N GLU A 381 20.28 6.12 22.96
CA GLU A 381 20.89 5.15 23.88
C GLU A 381 19.95 4.77 25.03
N LEU A 382 19.40 5.76 25.75
CA LEU A 382 18.51 5.56 26.88
C LEU A 382 17.25 4.78 26.50
N HIS A 383 16.73 5.04 25.29
CA HIS A 383 15.54 4.38 24.78
C HIS A 383 15.86 3.11 23.99
N HIS A 384 17.12 2.72 23.76
CA HIS A 384 17.49 1.64 22.84
C HIS A 384 16.83 1.78 21.46
N PHE A 385 16.92 2.98 20.88
CA PHE A 385 16.32 3.32 19.59
C PHE A 385 17.34 4.06 18.71
N PRO A 386 17.57 3.61 17.46
CA PRO A 386 18.44 4.30 16.52
C PRO A 386 18.02 5.76 16.32
N VAL A 387 18.90 6.66 16.76
CA VAL A 387 18.80 8.10 16.55
C VAL A 387 19.96 8.50 15.65
N PHE A 388 19.64 9.05 14.49
CA PHE A 388 20.61 9.55 13.53
C PHE A 388 20.70 11.07 13.63
N ARG A 389 21.89 11.61 13.39
CA ARG A 389 22.11 13.04 13.32
C ARG A 389 22.34 13.45 11.87
N GLY A 390 21.71 14.55 11.50
CA GLY A 390 21.99 15.29 10.28
C GLY A 390 21.85 16.77 10.53
N ALA A 391 21.88 17.55 9.46
CA ALA A 391 21.57 18.97 9.49
C ALA A 391 20.72 19.33 8.27
N GLU A 392 19.72 20.18 8.45
CA GLU A 392 19.06 20.85 7.33
C GLU A 392 19.76 22.19 7.08
N TYR A 393 20.62 22.22 6.06
CA TYR A 393 21.39 23.40 5.70
C TYR A 393 20.62 24.29 4.73
N HIS A 394 20.64 25.59 4.97
CA HIS A 394 20.00 26.61 4.14
C HIS A 394 21.02 27.23 3.17
N SER A 395 20.99 26.78 1.92
CA SER A 395 21.88 27.22 0.83
C SER A 395 21.29 28.40 0.04
N ASP A 396 22.02 28.84 -0.98
CA ASP A 396 21.58 29.87 -1.92
C ASP A 396 20.39 29.45 -2.80
N LYS A 397 20.12 28.15 -2.96
CA LYS A 397 19.02 27.62 -3.78
C LYS A 397 17.85 27.06 -2.97
N GLY A 398 18.05 26.70 -1.70
CA GLY A 398 17.00 26.10 -0.87
C GLY A 398 17.59 25.32 0.28
N HIS A 399 16.87 24.32 0.78
CA HIS A 399 17.37 23.47 1.85
C HIS A 399 17.99 22.18 1.29
N ILE A 400 18.94 21.63 2.05
CA ILE A 400 19.60 20.36 1.76
C ILE A 400 19.87 19.63 3.07
N LEU A 401 19.50 18.35 3.13
CA LEU A 401 19.82 17.47 4.25
C LEU A 401 21.24 16.95 4.09
N LEU A 402 22.01 17.04 5.17
CA LEU A 402 23.40 16.61 5.25
C LEU A 402 23.53 15.50 6.30
N PHE A 403 24.12 14.37 5.90
CA PHE A 403 24.44 13.26 6.80
C PHE A 403 25.90 12.86 6.68
N GLY A 404 26.49 12.36 7.77
CA GLY A 404 27.90 11.96 7.81
C GLY A 404 28.88 13.13 7.87
N ILE A 405 28.46 14.25 8.47
CA ILE A 405 29.34 15.35 8.90
C ILE A 405 29.54 15.26 10.41
N GLU A 406 30.64 15.78 10.96
CA GLU A 406 30.97 15.61 12.39
C GLU A 406 30.64 16.84 13.25
N ASN A 407 30.55 18.02 12.63
CA ASN A 407 30.41 19.31 13.29
C ASN A 407 29.75 20.34 12.35
N ASP A 408 29.75 21.61 12.75
CA ASP A 408 29.12 22.71 12.01
C ASP A 408 30.06 23.34 10.94
N GLU A 409 31.15 22.66 10.52
CA GLU A 409 32.15 23.17 9.56
C GLU A 409 31.53 23.69 8.25
N VAL A 410 30.44 23.08 7.78
CA VAL A 410 29.71 23.55 6.59
C VAL A 410 29.23 24.99 6.79
N VAL A 411 28.67 25.28 7.96
CA VAL A 411 28.14 26.61 8.31
C VAL A 411 29.28 27.58 8.58
N GLU A 412 30.36 27.14 9.23
CA GLU A 412 31.55 27.97 9.46
C GLU A 412 32.21 28.41 8.14
N LYS A 413 32.27 27.50 7.16
CA LYS A 413 32.95 27.71 5.88
C LYS A 413 32.12 28.52 4.88
N PHE A 414 30.82 28.24 4.79
CA PHE A 414 29.96 28.80 3.75
C PHE A 414 28.91 29.80 4.29
N GLY A 415 28.81 29.96 5.60
CA GLY A 415 27.80 30.80 6.23
C GLY A 415 26.37 30.30 5.99
N LYS A 416 25.38 31.19 6.12
CA LYS A 416 24.02 30.97 5.63
C LYS A 416 23.94 31.38 4.16
N TYR A 417 23.22 30.64 3.33
CA TYR A 417 23.10 30.86 1.89
C TYR A 417 24.38 30.62 1.09
N GLY A 418 25.21 29.68 1.55
CA GLY A 418 26.36 29.22 0.77
C GLY A 418 25.94 28.56 -0.55
N PRO A 419 26.79 28.57 -1.59
CA PRO A 419 26.49 27.91 -2.87
C PRO A 419 26.22 26.42 -2.69
N MET A 420 25.03 25.96 -3.07
CA MET A 420 24.58 24.58 -2.83
C MET A 420 25.55 23.54 -3.40
N GLN A 421 26.08 23.75 -4.61
CA GLN A 421 27.06 22.83 -5.22
C GLN A 421 28.35 22.73 -4.39
N SER A 422 28.87 23.85 -3.88
CA SER A 422 30.07 23.85 -3.04
C SER A 422 29.86 23.13 -1.71
N VAL A 423 28.65 23.22 -1.15
CA VAL A 423 28.27 22.46 0.05
C VAL A 423 28.21 20.96 -0.24
N ILE A 424 27.61 20.55 -1.37
CA ILE A 424 27.56 19.15 -1.81
C ILE A 424 28.97 18.59 -1.99
N ASP A 425 29.84 19.31 -2.69
CA ASP A 425 31.23 18.88 -2.93
C ASP A 425 32.00 18.70 -1.62
N PHE A 426 31.83 19.63 -0.68
CA PHE A 426 32.48 19.56 0.63
C PHE A 426 31.99 18.33 1.43
N VAL A 427 30.68 18.13 1.54
CA VAL A 427 30.09 17.00 2.28
C VAL A 427 30.50 15.66 1.68
N ASN A 428 30.53 15.56 0.35
CA ASN A 428 31.00 14.36 -0.35
C ASN A 428 32.49 14.09 -0.08
N SER A 429 33.33 15.13 -0.06
CA SER A 429 34.76 15.00 0.24
C SER A 429 35.04 14.54 1.67
N ALA A 430 34.13 14.86 2.61
CA ALA A 430 34.15 14.39 3.99
C ALA A 430 33.57 12.97 4.16
N GLY A 431 33.13 12.32 3.08
CA GLY A 431 32.53 10.99 3.14
C GLY A 431 31.05 10.97 3.54
N GLY A 432 30.41 12.11 3.67
CA GLY A 432 28.97 12.25 3.92
C GLY A 432 28.12 12.07 2.67
N VAL A 433 26.83 12.43 2.80
CA VAL A 433 25.86 12.54 1.70
C VAL A 433 25.05 13.81 1.82
N ALA A 434 24.64 14.34 0.66
CA ALA A 434 23.79 15.51 0.55
C ALA A 434 22.52 15.17 -0.26
N ILE A 435 21.36 15.55 0.28
CA ILE A 435 20.03 15.23 -0.27
C ILE A 435 19.22 16.54 -0.33
N PRO A 436 18.93 17.09 -1.52
CA PRO A 436 18.05 18.25 -1.63
C PRO A 436 16.70 17.98 -0.96
N SER A 437 16.33 18.78 0.05
CA SER A 437 15.03 18.66 0.74
C SER A 437 13.99 19.56 0.09
N HIS A 438 12.76 19.04 0.02
CA HIS A 438 11.58 19.71 -0.56
C HIS A 438 11.93 20.60 -1.78
N PRO A 439 12.59 20.06 -2.83
CA PRO A 439 13.27 20.86 -3.87
C PRO A 439 12.34 21.76 -4.69
N TYR A 440 11.04 21.42 -4.73
CA TYR A 440 9.99 22.20 -5.40
C TYR A 440 9.16 23.07 -4.43
N LYS A 441 9.65 23.31 -3.21
CA LYS A 441 9.17 24.40 -2.35
C LYS A 441 9.55 25.72 -3.03
N ILE A 442 8.56 26.60 -3.19
CA ILE A 442 8.75 27.91 -3.82
C ILE A 442 8.59 28.95 -2.72
N GLY A 443 9.59 29.80 -2.57
CA GLY A 443 9.63 30.88 -1.60
C GLY A 443 10.78 31.84 -1.91
N TYR A 444 10.88 32.93 -1.17
CA TYR A 444 11.93 33.94 -1.39
C TYR A 444 13.35 33.34 -1.33
N THR A 445 13.54 32.34 -0.47
CA THR A 445 14.82 31.63 -0.29
C THR A 445 14.80 30.19 -0.83
N HIS A 446 13.70 29.75 -1.47
CA HIS A 446 13.54 28.40 -2.03
C HIS A 446 13.27 28.51 -3.52
N LYS A 447 14.31 28.25 -4.32
CA LYS A 447 14.33 28.45 -5.77
C LYS A 447 15.07 27.33 -6.51
N LEU A 448 15.31 26.18 -5.88
CA LEU A 448 15.97 25.05 -6.51
C LEU A 448 15.17 24.59 -7.73
N CYS A 449 13.97 24.02 -7.55
CA CYS A 449 13.11 23.61 -8.68
C CYS A 449 13.92 22.86 -9.76
N ASP A 450 13.88 23.31 -11.02
CA ASP A 450 14.58 22.67 -12.14
C ASP A 450 16.10 22.91 -12.10
N ASP A 451 16.63 23.81 -11.27
CA ASP A 451 18.08 23.91 -11.05
C ASP A 451 18.66 22.64 -10.39
N ILE A 452 17.81 21.72 -9.90
CA ILE A 452 18.25 20.42 -9.40
C ILE A 452 18.99 19.61 -10.48
N TYR A 453 18.65 19.80 -11.76
CA TYR A 453 19.27 19.11 -12.89
C TYR A 453 20.73 19.52 -13.12
N ASP A 454 21.14 20.69 -12.60
CA ASP A 454 22.51 21.18 -12.70
C ASP A 454 23.41 20.69 -11.57
N LEU A 455 22.84 20.13 -10.50
CA LEU A 455 23.59 19.68 -9.32
C LEU A 455 24.34 18.38 -9.62
N LYS A 456 25.57 18.30 -9.11
CA LYS A 456 26.42 17.11 -9.21
C LYS A 456 26.71 16.54 -7.84
N GLY A 457 26.74 15.21 -7.75
CA GLY A 457 27.14 14.51 -6.51
C GLY A 457 26.07 14.44 -5.42
N ILE A 458 24.81 14.79 -5.71
CA ILE A 458 23.71 14.48 -4.78
C ILE A 458 23.47 12.97 -4.74
N SER A 459 23.16 12.44 -3.56
CA SER A 459 23.01 10.98 -3.36
C SER A 459 21.57 10.49 -3.49
N ALA A 460 20.61 11.38 -3.27
CA ALA A 460 19.18 11.14 -3.37
C ALA A 460 18.45 12.49 -3.51
N VAL A 461 17.14 12.43 -3.70
CA VAL A 461 16.24 13.60 -3.63
C VAL A 461 15.16 13.33 -2.58
N GLU A 462 14.78 14.30 -1.75
CA GLU A 462 13.59 14.15 -0.92
C GLU A 462 12.34 14.28 -1.79
N VAL A 463 11.68 13.15 -2.03
CA VAL A 463 10.54 13.06 -2.95
C VAL A 463 9.19 13.01 -2.26
N LEU A 464 9.18 12.71 -0.96
CA LEU A 464 8.01 12.75 -0.10
C LEU A 464 8.32 13.57 1.16
N ASN A 465 7.83 14.81 1.18
CA ASN A 465 7.96 15.71 2.33
C ASN A 465 6.59 15.98 2.97
N GLY A 466 6.50 15.87 4.30
CA GLY A 466 5.25 15.99 5.07
C GLY A 466 4.61 17.37 5.08
N ARG A 467 5.38 18.42 4.77
CA ARG A 467 4.91 19.81 4.75
C ARG A 467 4.64 20.34 3.35
N LEU A 468 4.81 19.51 2.32
CA LEU A 468 4.50 19.84 0.93
C LEU A 468 3.17 19.25 0.46
N ARG A 469 2.52 19.97 -0.46
CA ARG A 469 1.35 19.45 -1.20
C ARG A 469 1.80 18.39 -2.20
N GLU A 470 0.91 17.44 -2.47
CA GLU A 470 1.16 16.29 -3.36
C GLU A 470 1.76 16.67 -4.72
N GLY A 471 1.24 17.70 -5.39
CA GLY A 471 1.77 18.14 -6.69
C GLY A 471 3.25 18.55 -6.67
N LYS A 472 3.80 19.00 -5.52
CA LYS A 472 5.24 19.30 -5.38
C LYS A 472 6.06 18.04 -5.13
N ASN A 473 5.54 17.12 -4.32
CA ASN A 473 6.16 15.79 -4.12
C ASN A 473 6.20 15.02 -5.45
N LYS A 474 5.16 15.12 -6.30
CA LYS A 474 5.17 14.54 -7.64
C LYS A 474 6.32 15.08 -8.50
N LYS A 475 6.51 16.40 -8.55
CA LYS A 475 7.64 16.99 -9.29
C LYS A 475 9.00 16.53 -8.77
N ALA A 476 9.15 16.39 -7.45
CA ALA A 476 10.37 15.85 -6.85
C ALA A 476 10.62 14.39 -7.27
N ARG A 477 9.56 13.55 -7.30
CA ARG A 477 9.63 12.18 -7.83
C ARG A 477 10.05 12.16 -9.31
N ASP A 478 9.41 12.99 -10.13
CA ASP A 478 9.69 13.07 -11.57
C ASP A 478 11.16 13.50 -11.82
N ALA A 479 11.67 14.48 -11.07
CA ALA A 479 13.07 14.91 -11.16
C ALA A 479 14.07 13.83 -10.70
N ALA A 480 13.79 13.15 -9.58
CA ALA A 480 14.63 12.05 -9.11
C ALA A 480 14.71 10.92 -10.15
N TYR A 481 13.57 10.60 -10.77
CA TYR A 481 13.48 9.65 -11.86
C TYR A 481 14.35 10.04 -13.06
N GLU A 482 14.24 11.29 -13.53
CA GLU A 482 14.99 11.78 -14.69
C GLU A 482 16.50 11.86 -14.41
N LEU A 483 16.88 12.19 -13.18
CA LEU A 483 18.27 12.20 -12.71
C LEU A 483 18.85 10.81 -12.51
N GLY A 484 18.01 9.78 -12.51
CA GLY A 484 18.45 8.43 -12.20
C GLY A 484 18.87 8.27 -10.73
N LEU A 485 18.18 8.93 -9.80
CA LEU A 485 18.48 8.92 -8.37
C LEU A 485 17.35 8.32 -7.53
N PRO A 486 17.66 7.67 -6.39
CA PRO A 486 16.66 7.22 -5.44
C PRO A 486 16.01 8.40 -4.70
N GLY A 487 14.79 8.17 -4.21
CA GLY A 487 14.03 9.15 -3.45
C GLY A 487 13.94 8.82 -1.96
N THR A 488 14.17 9.81 -1.09
CA THR A 488 13.90 9.71 0.36
C THR A 488 12.54 10.30 0.72
N GLY A 489 11.99 9.82 1.83
CA GLY A 489 10.81 10.37 2.48
C GLY A 489 11.12 10.83 3.90
N GLY A 490 10.51 11.94 4.31
CA GLY A 490 10.65 12.51 5.65
C GLY A 490 9.47 13.40 6.00
N SER A 491 9.10 13.41 7.29
CA SER A 491 7.91 14.15 7.72
C SER A 491 8.12 15.67 7.75
N ASP A 492 9.37 16.13 7.88
CA ASP A 492 9.71 17.53 8.23
C ASP A 492 8.95 17.96 9.50
N ALA A 493 8.80 17.03 10.44
CA ALA A 493 7.97 17.21 11.63
C ALA A 493 8.55 18.26 12.59
N HIS A 494 7.67 19.16 13.04
CA HIS A 494 7.92 20.15 14.09
C HIS A 494 7.06 19.91 15.34
N SER A 495 6.27 18.83 15.31
CA SER A 495 5.44 18.38 16.42
C SER A 495 5.31 16.86 16.40
N PRO A 496 5.02 16.21 17.55
CA PRO A 496 4.93 14.75 17.60
C PRO A 496 3.89 14.17 16.63
N ILE A 497 2.77 14.86 16.40
CA ILE A 497 1.70 14.32 15.53
C ILE A 497 2.10 14.22 14.05
N GLU A 498 3.10 14.99 13.61
CA GLU A 498 3.59 15.00 12.23
C GLU A 498 4.60 13.88 11.95
N ILE A 499 5.26 13.34 12.99
CA ILE A 499 6.30 12.31 12.85
C ILE A 499 5.75 11.09 12.12
N GLY A 500 6.52 10.61 11.14
CA GLY A 500 6.17 9.46 10.32
C GLY A 500 5.11 9.74 9.27
N GLY A 501 4.72 11.01 9.03
CA GLY A 501 3.87 11.40 7.90
C GLY A 501 4.44 10.94 6.55
N PHE A 502 5.76 10.96 6.41
CA PHE A 502 6.51 10.21 5.41
C PHE A 502 7.78 9.67 6.05
N PHE A 503 8.32 8.58 5.50
CA PHE A 503 9.54 7.96 5.99
C PHE A 503 10.29 7.27 4.85
N THR A 504 11.47 6.74 5.14
CA THR A 504 12.28 5.98 4.19
C THR A 504 12.46 4.54 4.68
N GLU A 505 12.21 3.58 3.79
CA GLU A 505 12.43 2.16 4.04
C GLU A 505 13.76 1.69 3.49
N PHE A 506 14.49 0.96 4.31
CA PHE A 506 15.74 0.31 3.98
C PHE A 506 15.58 -1.22 4.10
N PRO A 507 16.18 -2.01 3.21
CA PRO A 507 16.11 -3.47 3.27
C PRO A 507 16.90 -4.04 4.46
N ASP A 508 17.97 -3.37 4.85
CA ASP A 508 18.89 -3.77 5.90
C ASP A 508 18.62 -2.95 7.17
N SER A 509 18.84 -3.52 8.36
CA SER A 509 18.75 -2.77 9.62
C SER A 509 19.89 -1.76 9.74
N ILE A 510 19.59 -0.54 10.19
CA ILE A 510 20.58 0.53 10.32
C ILE A 510 20.65 0.98 11.78
N ARG A 511 21.86 1.04 12.33
CA ARG A 511 22.12 1.32 13.75
C ARG A 511 22.99 2.55 13.97
N THR A 512 23.82 2.93 13.00
CA THR A 512 24.70 4.10 13.10
C THR A 512 24.56 5.05 11.91
N THR A 513 25.01 6.29 12.06
CA THR A 513 24.99 7.29 10.98
C THR A 513 25.89 6.87 9.81
N GLU A 514 26.99 6.16 10.07
CA GLU A 514 27.88 5.62 9.04
C GLU A 514 27.18 4.55 8.20
N GLU A 515 26.43 3.65 8.85
CA GLU A 515 25.60 2.65 8.17
C GLU A 515 24.50 3.33 7.35
N LEU A 516 23.87 4.39 7.88
CA LEU A 516 22.87 5.19 7.15
C LEU A 516 23.47 5.83 5.89
N VAL A 517 24.62 6.49 6.02
CA VAL A 517 25.36 7.11 4.92
C VAL A 517 25.74 6.07 3.86
N ALA A 518 26.24 4.91 4.29
CA ALA A 518 26.57 3.80 3.40
C ALA A 518 25.33 3.26 2.67
N ALA A 519 24.21 3.11 3.37
CA ALA A 519 22.93 2.66 2.80
C ALA A 519 22.38 3.67 1.77
N ILE A 520 22.47 4.97 2.06
CA ILE A 520 22.07 6.03 1.12
C ILE A 520 22.95 6.00 -0.14
N LYS A 521 24.28 5.87 0.02
CA LYS A 521 25.22 5.75 -1.12
C LYS A 521 24.98 4.51 -1.97
N LYS A 522 24.53 3.40 -1.37
CA LYS A 522 24.17 2.16 -2.07
C LYS A 522 22.89 2.30 -2.91
N GLY A 523 22.03 3.27 -2.58
CA GLY A 523 20.82 3.58 -3.35
C GLY A 523 19.69 2.57 -3.23
N LYS A 524 19.73 1.66 -2.24
CA LYS A 524 18.68 0.65 -2.02
C LYS A 524 17.76 1.06 -0.88
N PHE A 525 16.83 1.96 -1.15
CA PHE A 525 15.79 2.40 -0.23
C PHE A 525 14.62 3.02 -0.99
N ARG A 526 13.47 3.22 -0.33
CA ARG A 526 12.28 3.84 -0.92
C ARG A 526 11.61 4.81 0.05
N ALA A 527 11.17 5.96 -0.46
CA ALA A 527 10.28 6.85 0.25
C ALA A 527 8.89 6.22 0.40
N ARG A 528 8.26 6.39 1.57
CA ARG A 528 6.96 5.80 1.93
C ARG A 528 6.00 6.82 2.53
N ASP A 529 4.74 6.67 2.18
CA ASP A 529 3.59 7.33 2.78
C ASP A 529 3.32 6.78 4.19
N GLY A 530 3.21 7.69 5.16
CA GLY A 530 2.98 7.42 6.57
C GLY A 530 1.59 6.91 6.94
N ARG A 531 0.60 6.99 6.04
CA ARG A 531 -0.80 6.60 6.31
C ARG A 531 -0.91 5.25 7.01
N VAL A 532 -0.12 4.26 6.59
CA VAL A 532 -0.11 2.93 7.20
C VAL A 532 0.30 2.93 8.68
N LEU A 533 1.28 3.75 9.06
CA LEU A 533 1.77 3.87 10.44
C LEU A 533 0.82 4.71 11.30
N LEU A 534 0.21 5.72 10.70
CA LEU A 534 -0.68 6.66 11.37
C LEU A 534 -2.13 6.15 11.49
N SER A 535 -2.51 5.16 10.69
CA SER A 535 -3.81 4.49 10.77
C SER A 535 -4.06 3.87 12.15
N SER A 536 -5.30 4.01 12.64
CA SER A 536 -5.68 3.75 14.04
C SER A 536 -6.68 2.63 14.22
#